data_AF-A0A2A2FG97-F1
#
_entry.id   AF-A0A2A2FG97-F1
#
_cell.length_a   1.000
_cell.length_b   1.000
_cell.length_c   1.000
_cell.angle_alpha   90.00
_cell.angle_beta   90.00
_cell.angle_gamma   90.00
#
_symmetry.space_group_name_H-M   'P 1'
#
loop_
_entity.id
_entity.type
_entity.pdbx_description
1 polymer ?
#
loop_
_entity_poly.entity_id
_entity_poly.type
_entity_poly.pdbx_seq_one_letter_code
_entity_poly.pdbx_strand_id
1 'polypeptide(L)' 'MATRALNRQDVDRLFKGVTAAIISLGVGMFLLVAAAISGSGIFNLIGYAALLFAFLSLAWMSWPAFK' A
#
# COMPACT_ATOMS: atom_id res chain seq x y z
N MET A 1 13.18 6.05 -25.68
CA MET A 1 13.72 5.17 -24.63
C MET A 1 13.12 3.80 -24.82
N ALA A 2 13.99 2.81 -24.99
CA ALA A 2 13.65 1.46 -25.43
C ALA A 2 12.55 0.84 -24.57
N THR A 3 11.58 0.25 -25.25
CA THR A 3 10.73 -0.84 -24.77
C THR A 3 11.63 -1.95 -24.23
N ARG A 4 12.15 -1.78 -22.99
CA ARG A 4 12.63 -2.89 -22.20
C ARG A 4 11.43 -3.79 -22.06
N ALA A 5 11.50 -4.96 -22.70
CA ALA A 5 10.56 -6.04 -22.50
C ALA A 5 10.46 -6.26 -20.99
N LEU A 6 9.41 -5.68 -20.40
CA LEU A 6 9.06 -5.89 -19.01
C LEU A 6 8.87 -7.39 -18.88
N ASN A 7 9.86 -8.05 -18.27
CA ASN A 7 9.82 -9.48 -18.05
C ASN A 7 8.50 -9.76 -17.32
N ARG A 8 7.69 -10.72 -17.79
CA ARG A 8 6.33 -10.93 -17.25
C ARG A 8 6.35 -11.09 -15.73
N GLN A 9 7.44 -11.61 -15.18
CA GLN A 9 7.69 -11.74 -13.75
C GLN A 9 7.84 -10.40 -13.00
N ASP A 10 8.43 -9.38 -13.61
CA ASP A 10 8.59 -8.06 -12.99
C ASP A 10 7.27 -7.29 -12.96
N VAL A 11 6.46 -7.43 -14.02
CA VAL A 11 5.08 -6.91 -14.06
C VAL A 11 4.22 -7.57 -12.98
N ASP A 12 4.32 -8.90 -12.85
CA ASP A 12 3.55 -9.66 -11.87
C ASP A 12 3.94 -9.31 -10.42
N ARG A 13 5.23 -9.06 -10.16
CA ARG A 13 5.71 -8.56 -8.86
C ARG A 13 5.21 -7.14 -8.56
N LEU A 14 5.21 -6.25 -9.55
CA LEU A 14 4.65 -4.90 -9.45
C LEU A 14 3.15 -4.96 -9.13
N PHE A 15 2.38 -5.77 -9.86
CA PHE A 15 0.94 -5.93 -9.62
C PHE A 15 0.63 -6.52 -8.25
N LYS A 16 1.37 -7.54 -7.79
CA LYS A 16 1.21 -8.09 -6.43
C LYS A 16 1.52 -7.05 -5.37
N GLY A 17 2.54 -6.23 -5.61
CA GLY A 17 2.91 -5.13 -4.76
C GLY A 17 1.83 -4.05 -4.63
N VAL A 18 1.31 -3.58 -5.77
CA VAL A 18 0.21 -2.62 -5.83
C VAL A 18 -1.05 -3.19 -5.18
N THR A 19 -1.37 -4.46 -5.46
CA THR A 19 -2.52 -5.14 -4.84
C THR A 19 -2.38 -5.22 -3.32
N ALA A 20 -1.18 -5.54 -2.81
CA ALA A 20 -0.91 -5.57 -1.38
C ALA A 20 -1.08 -4.19 -0.72
N ALA A 21 -0.62 -3.12 -1.40
CA ALA A 21 -0.80 -1.74 -0.92
C ALA A 21 -2.28 -1.33 -0.89
N ILE A 22 -3.07 -1.70 -1.91
CA ILE A 22 -4.52 -1.44 -1.95
C ILE A 22 -5.23 -2.18 -0.81
N ILE A 23 -4.87 -3.44 -0.55
CA ILE A 23 -5.44 -4.22 0.56
C ILE A 23 -5.09 -3.56 1.90
N SER A 24 -3.84 -3.14 2.11
CA SER A 24 -3.46 -2.50 3.38
C SER A 24 -4.13 -1.13 3.56
N LEU A 25 -4.36 -0.38 2.49
CA LEU A 25 -5.19 0.84 2.49
C LEU A 25 -6.62 0.54 2.92
N GLY A 26 -7.25 -0.47 2.32
CA GLY A 26 -8.62 -0.88 2.65
C GLY A 26 -8.75 -1.31 4.11
N VAL A 27 -7.82 -2.12 4.61
CA VAL A 27 -7.77 -2.55 6.02
C VAL A 27 -7.53 -1.36 6.95
N GLY A 28 -6.60 -0.46 6.60
CA GLY A 28 -6.32 0.76 7.36
C GLY A 28 -7.56 1.65 7.48
N MET A 29 -8.26 1.89 6.38
CA MET A 29 -9.51 2.66 6.38
C MET A 29 -10.60 1.99 7.22
N PHE A 30 -10.77 0.68 7.10
CA PHE A 30 -11.74 -0.07 7.91
C PHE A 30 -11.45 0.05 9.41
N LEU A 31 -10.18 -0.08 9.80
CA LEU A 31 -9.75 0.10 11.20
C LEU A 31 -9.97 1.53 11.70
N LEU A 32 -9.76 2.54 10.87
CA LEU A 32 -10.06 3.94 11.23
C LEU A 32 -11.57 4.16 11.40
N VAL A 33 -12.41 3.56 10.58
CA VAL A 33 -13.88 3.59 10.77
C VAL A 33 -14.28 2.89 12.07
N ALA A 34 -13.73 1.71 12.34
CA ALA A 34 -13.96 1.00 13.60
C ALA A 34 -13.44 1.79 14.82
N ALA A 35 -12.32 2.51 14.68
CA ALA A 35 -11.80 3.41 15.71
C ALA A 35 -12.75 4.58 15.98
N ALA A 36 -13.30 5.19 14.93
CA ALA A 36 -14.24 6.29 15.05
C ALA A 36 -15.53 5.88 15.78
N ILE A 37 -16.01 4.66 15.54
CA ILE A 37 -17.21 4.13 16.20
C ILE A 37 -16.93 3.72 17.65
N SER A 38 -15.81 3.05 17.91
CA SER A 38 -15.47 2.52 19.24
C SER A 38 -14.82 3.53 20.18
N GLY A 39 -14.35 4.68 19.67
CA GLY A 39 -13.62 5.68 20.43
C GLY A 39 -12.24 5.20 20.94
N SER A 40 -11.77 4.04 20.49
CA SER A 40 -10.52 3.44 20.98
C SER A 40 -9.31 3.94 20.17
N GLY A 41 -8.38 4.60 20.88
CA GLY A 41 -7.15 5.12 20.30
C GLY A 41 -6.22 4.05 19.70
N ILE A 42 -6.36 2.78 20.12
CA ILE A 42 -5.57 1.66 19.61
C ILE A 42 -5.90 1.37 18.14
N PHE A 43 -7.20 1.36 17.78
CA PHE A 43 -7.60 1.14 16.39
C PHE A 43 -7.16 2.30 15.48
N ASN A 44 -7.11 3.52 16.01
CA ASN A 44 -6.54 4.66 15.30
C ASN A 44 -5.04 4.46 15.03
N LEU A 45 -4.27 4.07 16.05
CA LEU A 45 -2.83 3.83 15.91
C LEU A 45 -2.54 2.75 14.86
N ILE A 46 -3.26 1.63 14.90
CA ILE A 46 -3.09 0.52 13.96
C ILE A 46 -3.54 0.95 12.54
N GLY A 47 -4.65 1.70 12.43
CA GLY A 47 -5.12 2.24 11.16
C GLY A 47 -4.10 3.16 10.50
N TYR A 48 -3.50 4.08 11.26
CA TYR A 48 -2.43 4.95 10.75
C TYR A 48 -1.16 4.18 10.38
N ALA A 49 -0.77 3.15 11.15
CA ALA A 49 0.37 2.30 10.81
C ALA A 49 0.14 1.53 9.49
N ALA A 50 -1.08 1.02 9.27
CA ALA A 50 -1.46 0.34 8.03
C ALA A 50 -1.45 1.29 6.82
N LEU A 51 -1.89 2.54 7.00
CA LEU A 51 -1.79 3.58 5.97
C LEU A 51 -0.34 3.93 5.66
N LEU A 52 0.51 4.11 6.67
CA LEU A 52 1.93 4.40 6.48
C LEU A 52 2.62 3.27 5.68
N PHE A 53 2.30 2.02 5.99
CA PHE A 53 2.82 0.86 5.25
C PHE A 53 2.37 0.83 3.78
N ALA A 54 1.11 1.20 3.50
CA ALA A 54 0.61 1.38 2.14
C ALA A 54 1.40 2.46 1.39
N PHE A 55 1.61 3.62 1.99
CA PHE A 55 2.36 4.70 1.35
C PHE A 55 3.84 4.34 1.13
N LEU A 56 4.47 3.67 2.10
CA LEU A 56 5.85 3.21 1.96
C LEU A 56 6.00 2.17 0.85
N SER A 57 5.08 1.20 0.75
CA SER A 57 5.10 0.20 -0.31
C SER A 57 4.88 0.83 -1.70
N LEU A 58 3.95 1.79 -1.82
CA LEU A 58 3.76 2.56 -3.06
C LEU A 58 4.97 3.42 -3.41
N ALA A 59 5.58 4.11 -2.44
CA ALA A 59 6.77 4.93 -2.67
C ALA A 59 7.97 4.09 -3.10
N TRP A 60 8.12 2.88 -2.53
CA TRP A 60 9.20 1.97 -2.90
C TRP A 60 9.00 1.37 -4.30
N MET A 61 7.75 1.14 -4.70
CA MET A 61 7.41 0.67 -6.05
C MET A 61 7.44 1.77 -7.11
N SER A 62 7.23 3.03 -6.73
CA SER A 62 7.36 4.17 -7.64
C SER A 62 8.80 4.65 -7.80
N TRP A 63 9.70 4.29 -6.88
CA TRP A 63 11.15 4.58 -6.97
C TRP A 63 11.81 4.23 -8.32
N PRO A 64 11.59 3.05 -8.93
CA PRO A 64 12.12 2.74 -10.26
C PRO A 64 11.51 3.55 -11.40
N ALA A 65 10.40 4.27 -11.20
CA ALA A 65 9.79 5.14 -12.22
C ALA A 65 10.47 6.52 -12.32
N PHE A 66 11.25 6.92 -11.32
CA PHE A 66 11.95 8.22 -11.28
C PHE A 66 13.44 8.14 -11.66
N LYS A 67 13.94 6.96 -12.04
CA LYS A 67 15.28 6.74 -12.62
C LYS A 67 15.17 6.35 -14.08
#